data_AF-A0ABC9E7H5-F1
#
_entry.id   AF-A0ABC9E7H5-F1
#
_cell.length_a   1.000
_cell.length_b   1.000
_cell.length_c   1.000
_cell.angle_alpha   90.00
_cell.angle_beta   90.00
_cell.angle_gamma   90.00
#
_symmetry.space_group_name_H-M   'P 1'
#
loop_
_entity.id
_entity.type
_entity.pdbx_description
1 polymer ?
#
loop_
_entity_poly.entity_id
_entity_poly.type
_entity_poly.pdbx_seq_one_letter_code
_entity_poly.pdbx_strand_id
1 'polypeptide(L)'
;MEVYQFKGSLNEAYNAGYLYQPTNTRRITFPKTKTHDRKINARGREVKLWTKDLQEQSQAEQIVGRGLTLRHHGILKALFCSENDQLSKVVLGCTRFNLTLQDWIHNYGTTAIPHGDYLSGQGKDIVRSGWTAVDHIWEKGYTCRDLDKVSSYVMDGGDIKILPFVIDLQLPENKDEQHKLVLRSQFADMLDKHIGPLWGDPEFSELTKMMRDQHASTKAILGHPVLSSTSERQIMYRNADSSMAISGHAKVLKKRVIISAGWVQNAKNADKALANFFKNGYYTADVTGALRFGRKVSCHYAENYVAVNPKTWNRVSKDRADRLLKHVLPLVLCQWYRVTNCMESYTSDLEDGSGTK
;
A
#
# COMPACT_ATOMS: atom_id res chain seq x y z
N MET A 1 31.55 29.87 3.50
CA MET A 1 31.77 28.80 2.51
C MET A 1 31.31 27.52 3.18
N GLU A 2 30.23 26.90 2.71
CA GLU A 2 29.76 25.62 3.25
C GLU A 2 30.55 24.50 2.55
N VAL A 3 31.12 23.58 3.33
CA VAL A 3 32.01 22.52 2.84
C VAL A 3 31.23 21.20 2.92
N TYR A 4 31.21 20.44 1.84
CA TYR A 4 30.42 19.21 1.70
C TYR A 4 31.39 18.01 1.62
N GLN A 5 31.02 16.83 2.14
CA GLN A 5 31.92 15.67 2.26
C GLN A 5 31.37 14.42 1.57
N PHE A 6 31.95 14.05 0.43
CA PHE A 6 31.56 12.82 -0.27
C PHE A 6 32.25 11.59 0.31
N LYS A 7 31.52 10.47 0.36
CA LYS A 7 32.07 9.12 0.51
C LYS A 7 31.47 8.25 -0.60
N GLY A 8 31.92 8.45 -1.84
CA GLY A 8 31.43 7.70 -3.00
C GLY A 8 32.14 6.36 -3.19
N SER A 9 31.39 5.33 -3.56
CA SER A 9 31.89 4.14 -4.26
C SER A 9 31.63 4.29 -5.75
N LEU A 10 32.68 4.18 -6.56
CA LEU A 10 32.71 4.54 -7.99
C LEU A 10 31.89 3.65 -8.95
N ASN A 11 31.16 2.64 -8.46
CA ASN A 11 30.66 1.54 -9.31
C ASN A 11 29.15 1.41 -9.43
N GLU A 12 28.35 2.34 -8.89
CA GLU A 12 26.89 2.29 -9.05
C GLU A 12 26.40 3.67 -9.51
N ALA A 13 25.30 3.71 -10.26
CA ALA A 13 24.62 4.94 -10.70
C ALA A 13 24.11 5.84 -9.53
N TYR A 14 24.53 5.54 -8.30
CA TYR A 14 24.16 6.16 -7.04
C TYR A 14 25.43 6.59 -6.29
N ASN A 15 25.80 7.86 -6.38
CA ASN A 15 26.87 8.41 -5.54
C ASN A 15 26.27 8.89 -4.22
N ALA A 16 26.11 8.00 -3.24
CA ALA A 16 25.81 8.41 -1.88
C ALA A 16 26.95 9.29 -1.33
N GLY A 17 26.63 10.50 -0.86
CA GLY A 17 27.58 11.42 -0.25
C GLY A 17 26.97 12.07 0.97
N TYR A 18 27.79 12.46 1.95
CA TYR A 18 27.33 13.01 3.21
C TYR A 18 27.44 14.55 3.21
N LEU A 19 26.62 15.22 4.00
CA LEU A 19 26.80 16.65 4.29
C LEU A 19 27.36 16.77 5.71
N TYR A 20 28.68 16.80 5.83
CA TYR A 20 29.39 17.03 7.10
C TYR A 20 30.34 18.23 7.00
N GLN A 21 30.40 19.02 8.07
CA GLN A 21 31.59 19.80 8.43
C GLN A 21 32.55 18.89 9.23
N PRO A 22 33.88 19.01 9.06
CA PRO A 22 34.72 17.84 8.78
C PRO A 22 35.45 17.22 9.99
N THR A 23 35.74 15.92 9.90
CA THR A 23 37.12 15.38 9.92
C THR A 23 37.28 14.17 8.98
N ASN A 24 38.16 14.30 7.98
CA ASN A 24 38.84 13.27 7.15
C ASN A 24 38.07 12.34 6.17
N THR A 25 37.52 12.91 5.10
CA THR A 25 37.31 12.25 3.77
C THR A 25 37.41 13.29 2.63
N ARG A 26 37.58 12.83 1.37
CA ARG A 26 37.77 13.67 0.16
C ARG A 26 36.73 14.81 0.10
N ARG A 27 37.24 16.05 0.01
CA ARG A 27 36.44 17.28 0.04
C ARG A 27 35.96 17.60 -1.36
N ILE A 28 34.64 17.62 -1.57
CA ILE A 28 34.02 18.17 -2.78
C ILE A 28 33.32 19.47 -2.37
N THR A 29 33.70 20.58 -3.01
CA THR A 29 33.20 21.91 -2.64
C THR A 29 32.06 22.27 -3.57
N PHE A 30 30.96 22.81 -3.04
CA PHE A 30 29.88 23.36 -3.84
C PHE A 30 29.91 24.89 -3.77
N PRO A 31 29.80 25.58 -4.92
CA PRO A 31 29.51 27.01 -4.90
C PRO A 31 28.16 27.25 -4.21
N LYS A 32 27.93 28.46 -3.67
CA LYS A 32 26.73 28.80 -2.89
C LYS A 32 25.45 28.34 -3.62
N THR A 33 24.82 27.30 -3.10
CA THR A 33 23.53 26.78 -3.54
C THR A 33 22.45 27.85 -3.29
N LYS A 34 21.53 28.04 -4.24
CA LYS A 34 20.25 28.71 -3.96
C LYS A 34 19.39 27.74 -3.13
N THR A 35 19.69 27.58 -1.86
CA THR A 35 18.85 26.80 -0.94
C THR A 35 17.54 27.53 -0.74
N HIS A 36 16.44 26.96 -1.21
CA HIS A 36 15.10 27.53 -1.07
C HIS A 36 14.53 27.41 0.36
N ASP A 37 15.26 26.87 1.33
CA ASP A 37 14.86 26.85 2.74
C ASP A 37 15.69 27.87 3.57
N ARG A 38 14.97 28.87 4.10
CA ARG A 38 15.43 29.79 5.15
C ARG A 38 15.89 28.96 6.37
N LYS A 39 17.08 29.29 6.90
CA LYS A 39 17.68 28.79 8.16
C LYS A 39 17.95 27.29 8.18
N ILE A 40 19.08 26.90 7.59
CA ILE A 40 19.77 25.65 7.96
C ILE A 40 20.30 25.86 9.38
N ASN A 41 19.60 25.32 10.38
CA ASN A 41 20.14 25.22 11.75
C ASN A 41 21.50 24.51 11.68
N ALA A 42 22.48 25.01 12.44
CA ALA A 42 23.90 24.65 12.42
C ALA A 42 24.26 23.18 12.80
N ARG A 43 23.35 22.22 12.60
CA ARG A 43 23.60 20.78 12.68
C ARG A 43 23.39 20.21 11.28
N GLY A 44 24.49 19.77 10.64
CA GLY A 44 24.46 19.21 9.28
C GLY A 44 23.37 18.13 9.11
N ARG A 45 22.74 18.09 7.94
CA ARG A 45 21.78 17.05 7.57
C ARG A 45 22.43 16.04 6.64
N GLU A 46 22.28 14.76 6.94
CA GLU A 46 22.62 13.68 6.02
C GLU A 46 21.67 13.74 4.80
N VAL A 47 22.25 13.69 3.60
CA VAL A 47 21.52 13.73 2.33
C VAL A 47 21.94 12.57 1.44
N LYS A 48 21.15 12.27 0.43
CA LYS A 48 21.56 11.41 -0.69
C LYS A 48 21.69 12.27 -1.93
N LEU A 49 22.73 12.02 -2.72
CA LEU A 49 23.10 12.87 -3.83
C LEU A 49 22.93 12.11 -5.15
N TRP A 50 22.40 12.81 -6.14
CA TRP A 50 22.33 12.35 -7.52
C TRP A 50 23.04 13.33 -8.41
N THR A 51 23.71 12.81 -9.44
CA THR A 51 24.39 13.61 -10.45
C THR A 51 23.64 13.52 -11.76
N LYS A 52 23.47 14.66 -12.43
CA LYS A 52 22.88 14.81 -13.75
C LYS A 52 23.82 15.59 -14.66
N ASP A 53 23.59 15.52 -15.97
CA ASP A 53 24.37 16.32 -16.92
C ASP A 53 24.10 17.82 -16.71
N LEU A 54 25.09 18.68 -16.96
CA LEU A 54 24.96 20.14 -16.82
C LEU A 54 23.77 20.71 -17.60
N GLN A 55 23.43 20.09 -18.72
CA GLN A 55 22.30 20.45 -19.58
C GLN A 55 20.94 20.27 -18.88
N GLU A 56 20.87 19.44 -17.84
CA GLU A 56 19.65 19.11 -17.10
C GLU A 56 19.43 20.02 -15.87
N GLN A 57 20.19 21.10 -15.71
CA GLN A 57 20.09 22.04 -14.57
C GLN A 57 18.67 22.55 -14.35
N SER A 58 17.99 23.00 -15.41
CA SER A 58 16.61 23.48 -15.33
C SER A 58 15.64 22.41 -14.81
N GLN A 59 15.81 21.16 -15.25
CA GLN A 59 15.00 20.04 -14.77
C GLN A 59 15.29 19.74 -13.30
N ALA A 60 16.56 19.80 -12.86
CA ALA A 60 16.94 19.62 -11.47
C ALA A 60 16.33 20.71 -10.56
N GLU A 61 16.34 21.97 -11.00
CA GLU A 61 15.70 23.09 -10.30
C GLU A 61 14.19 22.89 -10.17
N GLN A 62 13.52 22.43 -11.24
CA GLN A 62 12.10 22.08 -11.21
C GLN A 62 11.80 20.94 -10.23
N ILE A 63 12.66 19.91 -10.15
CA ILE A 63 12.51 18.81 -9.18
C ILE A 63 12.54 19.36 -7.74
N VAL A 64 13.50 20.24 -7.42
CA VAL A 64 13.57 20.88 -6.09
C VAL A 64 12.35 21.75 -5.84
N GLY A 65 11.96 22.57 -6.83
CA GLY A 65 10.78 23.42 -6.75
C GLY A 65 9.50 22.64 -6.44
N ARG A 66 9.29 21.51 -7.12
CA ARG A 66 8.14 20.61 -6.88
C ARG A 66 8.16 20.01 -5.49
N GLY A 67 9.33 19.68 -4.93
CA GLY A 67 9.45 19.18 -3.56
C GLY A 67 8.91 20.15 -2.50
N LEU A 68 8.82 21.46 -2.80
CA LEU A 68 8.19 22.44 -1.91
C LEU A 68 6.66 22.39 -1.96
N THR A 69 6.09 22.01 -3.11
CA THR A 69 4.64 21.93 -3.36
C THR A 69 4.07 20.56 -2.98
N LEU A 70 4.79 19.48 -3.32
CA LEU A 70 4.43 18.08 -3.11
C LEU A 70 4.91 17.57 -1.74
N ARG A 71 4.53 18.27 -0.67
CA ARG A 71 4.90 17.89 0.69
C ARG A 71 4.05 16.71 1.17
N HIS A 72 4.53 15.50 0.92
CA HIS A 72 3.88 14.28 1.35
C HIS A 72 4.88 13.27 1.92
N HIS A 73 4.49 12.55 2.97
CA HIS A 73 5.38 11.62 3.65
C HIS A 73 5.86 10.47 2.74
N GLY A 74 5.04 10.02 1.77
CA GLY A 74 5.41 9.01 0.77
C GLY A 74 6.18 9.53 -0.45
N ILE A 75 6.68 10.77 -0.43
CA ILE A 75 7.50 11.36 -1.51
C ILE A 75 8.86 11.75 -0.93
N LEU A 76 9.96 11.31 -1.56
CA LEU A 76 11.29 11.67 -1.09
C LEU A 76 11.55 13.16 -1.36
N LYS A 77 11.95 13.91 -0.32
CA LYS A 77 12.10 15.36 -0.42
C LYS A 77 13.41 15.72 -1.12
N ALA A 78 13.32 16.36 -2.29
CA ALA A 78 14.42 17.10 -2.89
C ALA A 78 14.69 18.38 -2.09
N LEU A 79 15.95 18.66 -1.78
CA LEU A 79 16.37 19.73 -0.87
C LEU A 79 17.07 20.88 -1.61
N PHE A 80 17.96 20.55 -2.54
CA PHE A 80 18.74 21.53 -3.30
C PHE A 80 19.27 20.92 -4.59
N CYS A 81 19.60 21.77 -5.55
CA CYS A 81 20.42 21.43 -6.70
C CYS A 81 21.50 22.49 -6.89
N SER A 82 22.66 22.10 -7.43
CA SER A 82 23.73 23.00 -7.81
C SER A 82 24.64 22.35 -8.83
N GLU A 83 25.16 23.17 -9.74
CA GLU A 83 26.32 22.79 -10.53
C GLU A 83 27.53 22.55 -9.62
N ASN A 84 28.35 21.59 -10.00
CA ASN A 84 29.60 21.28 -9.32
C ASN A 84 30.73 21.24 -10.34
N ASP A 85 31.61 22.23 -10.26
CA ASP A 85 32.72 22.40 -11.20
C ASP A 85 33.69 21.21 -11.18
N GLN A 86 33.90 20.60 -10.01
CA GLN A 86 34.83 19.46 -9.85
C GLN A 86 34.31 18.19 -10.52
N LEU A 87 32.98 18.01 -10.54
CA LEU A 87 32.34 16.87 -11.19
C LEU A 87 31.93 17.18 -12.63
N SER A 88 31.86 18.46 -13.02
CA SER A 88 31.26 18.91 -14.29
C SER A 88 29.84 18.36 -14.47
N LYS A 89 29.04 18.39 -13.39
CA LYS A 89 27.68 17.84 -13.30
C LYS A 89 26.78 18.72 -12.46
N VAL A 90 25.47 18.58 -12.65
CA VAL A 90 24.46 19.06 -11.69
C VAL A 90 24.36 18.04 -10.58
N VAL A 91 24.40 18.50 -9.33
CA VAL A 91 24.17 17.67 -8.15
C VAL A 91 22.85 18.03 -7.52
N LEU A 92 22.02 17.04 -7.28
CA LEU A 92 20.73 17.14 -6.61
C LEU A 92 20.80 16.41 -5.28
N GLY A 93 20.48 17.09 -4.18
CA GLY A 93 20.43 16.50 -2.85
C GLY A 93 19.01 16.25 -2.39
N CYS A 94 18.72 15.04 -1.93
CA CYS A 94 17.45 14.68 -1.28
C CYS A 94 17.67 14.26 0.17
N THR A 95 16.59 14.18 0.93
CA THR A 95 16.61 13.56 2.26
C THR A 95 17.20 12.14 2.20
N ARG A 96 17.83 11.71 3.30
CA ARG A 96 18.33 10.35 3.42
C ARG A 96 17.21 9.31 3.30
N PHE A 97 17.57 8.11 2.87
CA PHE A 97 16.75 6.90 2.86
C PHE A 97 17.65 5.70 3.18
N ASN A 98 17.05 4.59 3.61
CA ASN A 98 17.79 3.40 4.06
C ASN A 98 18.26 2.53 2.89
N LEU A 99 17.35 2.16 2.00
CA LEU A 99 17.58 1.18 0.92
C LEU A 99 16.86 1.59 -0.36
N THR A 100 17.34 1.15 -1.52
CA THR A 100 16.48 1.13 -2.71
C THR A 100 15.33 0.13 -2.50
N LEU A 101 14.21 0.28 -3.21
CA LEU A 101 13.14 -0.72 -3.12
C LEU A 101 13.63 -2.10 -3.58
N GLN A 102 14.49 -2.15 -4.60
CA GLN A 102 15.09 -3.38 -5.11
C GLN A 102 15.89 -4.12 -4.02
N ASP A 103 16.74 -3.40 -3.28
CA ASP A 103 17.52 -3.99 -2.19
C ASP A 103 16.63 -4.43 -1.04
N TRP A 104 15.58 -3.66 -0.73
CA TRP A 104 14.63 -4.04 0.30
C TRP A 104 13.87 -5.31 -0.08
N ILE A 105 13.41 -5.42 -1.33
CA ILE A 105 12.74 -6.62 -1.84
C ILE A 105 13.65 -7.84 -1.68
N HIS A 106 14.92 -7.72 -2.10
CA HIS A 106 15.88 -8.82 -2.05
C HIS A 106 16.15 -9.29 -0.62
N ASN A 107 16.33 -8.35 0.31
CA ASN A 107 16.77 -8.66 1.68
C ASN A 107 15.61 -8.93 2.65
N TYR A 108 14.45 -8.30 2.44
CA TYR A 108 13.37 -8.25 3.44
C TYR A 108 11.97 -8.49 2.86
N GLY A 109 11.80 -8.56 1.54
CA GLY A 109 10.47 -8.59 0.90
C GLY A 109 9.55 -9.72 1.41
N THR A 110 10.11 -10.89 1.74
CA THR A 110 9.38 -12.04 2.28
C THR A 110 9.02 -11.90 3.77
N THR A 111 9.76 -11.06 4.51
CA THR A 111 9.54 -10.86 5.96
C THR A 111 8.33 -9.97 6.27
N ALA A 112 7.80 -9.28 5.26
CA ALA A 112 6.62 -8.43 5.40
C ALA A 112 5.31 -9.22 5.58
N ILE A 113 5.31 -10.54 5.37
CA ILE A 113 4.26 -11.46 5.83
C ILE A 113 4.89 -12.53 6.71
N PRO A 114 5.10 -12.25 8.02
CA PRO A 114 5.62 -13.26 8.92
C PRO A 114 4.55 -14.36 9.09
N HIS A 115 4.82 -15.53 8.52
CA HIS A 115 4.00 -16.76 8.65
C HIS A 115 2.61 -16.76 7.98
N GLY A 116 2.46 -16.05 6.85
CA GLY A 116 1.36 -16.29 5.90
C GLY A 116 -0.04 -15.79 6.27
N ASP A 117 -0.26 -15.28 7.49
CA ASP A 117 -1.63 -14.93 7.91
C ASP A 117 -2.00 -13.46 7.62
N TYR A 118 -1.06 -12.53 7.76
CA TYR A 118 -1.32 -11.09 7.61
C TYR A 118 -0.11 -10.27 7.17
N LEU A 119 -0.37 -9.16 6.48
CA LEU A 119 0.62 -8.11 6.28
C LEU A 119 1.12 -7.58 7.63
N SER A 120 2.44 -7.49 7.77
CA SER A 120 3.10 -6.81 8.87
C SER A 120 2.77 -5.31 8.88
N GLY A 121 3.13 -4.61 9.95
CA GLY A 121 3.03 -3.15 10.00
C GLY A 121 3.72 -2.50 8.79
N GLN A 122 4.97 -2.90 8.53
CA GLN A 122 5.74 -2.41 7.38
C GLN A 122 5.09 -2.75 6.04
N GLY A 123 4.55 -3.97 5.87
CA GLY A 123 3.82 -4.34 4.64
C GLY A 123 2.62 -3.44 4.40
N LYS A 124 1.88 -3.09 5.45
CA LYS A 124 0.76 -2.14 5.36
C LYS A 124 1.24 -0.72 5.07
N ASP A 125 2.33 -0.28 5.68
CA ASP A 125 2.86 1.07 5.53
C ASP A 125 3.41 1.32 4.12
N ILE A 126 4.06 0.32 3.49
CA ILE A 126 4.44 0.35 2.06
C ILE A 126 3.22 0.66 1.19
N VAL A 127 2.13 -0.06 1.39
CA VAL A 127 0.92 0.14 0.59
C VAL A 127 0.31 1.51 0.84
N ARG A 128 0.17 1.91 2.11
CA ARG A 128 -0.45 3.18 2.51
C ARG A 128 0.34 4.40 2.02
N SER A 129 1.64 4.42 2.28
CA SER A 129 2.50 5.56 1.95
C SER A 129 2.62 5.74 0.43
N GLY A 130 2.76 4.66 -0.33
CA GLY A 130 2.76 4.70 -1.80
C GLY A 130 1.42 5.14 -2.37
N TRP A 131 0.31 4.52 -1.96
CA TRP A 131 -1.02 4.86 -2.46
C TRP A 131 -1.39 6.33 -2.21
N THR A 132 -1.21 6.80 -0.97
CA THR A 132 -1.54 8.18 -0.60
C THR A 132 -0.63 9.20 -1.28
N ALA A 133 0.63 8.83 -1.58
CA ALA A 133 1.51 9.68 -2.38
C ALA A 133 1.03 9.81 -3.82
N VAL A 134 0.62 8.71 -4.46
CA VAL A 134 0.06 8.72 -5.82
C VAL A 134 -1.18 9.61 -5.91
N ASP A 135 -2.13 9.44 -4.99
CA ASP A 135 -3.32 10.28 -4.92
C ASP A 135 -2.96 11.76 -4.69
N HIS A 136 -2.02 12.04 -3.78
CA HIS A 136 -1.57 13.41 -3.50
C HIS A 136 -0.91 14.09 -4.71
N ILE A 137 -0.10 13.36 -5.47
CA ILE A 137 0.56 13.87 -6.68
C ILE A 137 -0.49 14.30 -7.70
N TRP A 138 -1.50 13.45 -7.95
CA TRP A 138 -2.61 13.79 -8.83
C TRP A 138 -3.41 14.99 -8.30
N GLU A 139 -3.71 15.03 -7.00
CA GLU A 139 -4.52 16.10 -6.38
C GLU A 139 -3.88 17.47 -6.56
N LYS A 140 -2.54 17.50 -6.53
CA LYS A 140 -1.72 18.69 -6.76
C LYS A 140 -1.49 19.00 -8.25
N GLY A 141 -2.08 18.23 -9.15
CA GLY A 141 -2.06 18.46 -10.59
C GLY A 141 -0.78 17.96 -11.25
N TYR A 142 -0.08 16.98 -10.69
CA TYR A 142 1.13 16.41 -11.25
C TYR A 142 0.88 14.98 -11.77
N THR A 143 1.78 14.53 -12.64
CA THR A 143 1.84 13.13 -13.10
C THR A 143 3.18 12.51 -12.71
N CYS A 144 3.31 11.20 -12.91
CA CYS A 144 4.56 10.46 -12.75
C CYS A 144 4.78 9.55 -13.94
N ARG A 145 6.05 9.35 -14.30
CA ARG A 145 6.50 8.26 -15.16
C ARG A 145 6.87 7.05 -14.32
N ASP A 146 6.82 5.88 -14.95
CA ASP A 146 7.48 4.67 -14.48
C ASP A 146 7.09 4.24 -13.05
N LEU A 147 5.87 4.54 -12.58
CA LEU A 147 5.42 4.10 -11.25
C LEU A 147 5.28 2.57 -11.15
N ASP A 148 5.28 1.86 -12.28
CA ASP A 148 5.33 0.40 -12.37
C ASP A 148 6.73 -0.18 -12.07
N LYS A 149 7.78 0.66 -12.08
CA LYS A 149 9.17 0.23 -11.90
C LYS A 149 9.65 0.39 -10.46
N VAL A 150 10.31 -0.63 -9.93
CA VAL A 150 10.94 -0.60 -8.60
C VAL A 150 12.01 0.49 -8.44
N SER A 151 12.66 0.89 -9.54
CA SER A 151 13.67 1.96 -9.56
C SER A 151 13.10 3.35 -9.25
N SER A 152 11.78 3.50 -9.29
CA SER A 152 11.07 4.75 -8.98
C SER A 152 10.89 4.98 -7.48
N TYR A 153 11.33 4.03 -6.65
CA TYR A 153 11.06 3.99 -5.22
C TYR A 153 12.29 3.70 -4.38
N VAL A 154 12.28 4.24 -3.17
CA VAL A 154 13.23 3.92 -2.10
C VAL A 154 12.48 3.63 -0.80
N MET A 155 13.17 3.02 0.15
CA MET A 155 12.66 2.72 1.48
C MET A 155 13.31 3.65 2.51
N ASP A 156 12.48 4.29 3.33
CA ASP A 156 12.90 5.08 4.48
C ASP A 156 12.10 4.62 5.71
N GLY A 157 12.76 3.88 6.60
CA GLY A 157 12.14 3.15 7.68
C GLY A 157 11.13 2.10 7.19
N GLY A 158 9.87 2.26 7.63
CA GLY A 158 8.76 1.39 7.24
C GLY A 158 8.06 1.79 5.94
N ASP A 159 8.37 2.97 5.40
CA ASP A 159 7.63 3.57 4.29
C ASP A 159 8.34 3.40 2.96
N ILE A 160 7.55 3.25 1.91
CA ILE A 160 8.01 3.46 0.54
C ILE A 160 7.93 4.95 0.20
N LYS A 161 8.95 5.45 -0.49
CA LYS A 161 9.01 6.84 -0.96
C LYS A 161 9.16 6.87 -2.47
N ILE A 162 8.28 7.59 -3.15
CA ILE A 162 8.41 7.90 -4.58
C ILE A 162 9.60 8.86 -4.76
N LEU A 163 10.49 8.55 -5.70
CA LEU A 163 11.59 9.43 -6.06
C LEU A 163 11.09 10.69 -6.77
N PRO A 164 11.59 11.89 -6.44
CA PRO A 164 11.06 13.13 -7.01
C PRO A 164 11.45 13.31 -8.50
N PHE A 165 12.33 12.45 -9.02
CA PHE A 165 12.80 12.49 -10.42
C PHE A 165 11.79 11.88 -11.38
N VAL A 166 10.92 11.00 -10.89
CA VAL A 166 9.89 10.35 -11.73
C VAL A 166 8.60 11.16 -11.80
N ILE A 167 8.50 12.23 -11.01
CA ILE A 167 7.36 13.14 -11.02
C ILE A 167 7.58 14.14 -12.16
N ASP A 168 6.59 14.29 -13.04
CA ASP A 168 6.67 15.15 -14.23
C ASP A 168 5.83 16.43 -14.09
N LEU A 169 5.78 17.20 -15.18
CA LEU A 169 5.12 18.50 -15.24
C LEU A 169 3.60 18.42 -15.11
N GLN A 170 3.04 19.57 -14.73
CA GLN A 170 1.65 19.79 -14.33
C GLN A 170 0.68 19.38 -15.45
N LEU A 171 -0.33 18.56 -15.10
CA LEU A 171 -1.41 18.19 -16.00
C LEU A 171 -2.14 19.47 -16.49
N PRO A 172 -2.66 19.49 -17.73
CA PRO A 172 -3.54 20.56 -18.19
C PRO A 172 -4.70 20.79 -17.20
N GLU A 173 -5.24 22.02 -17.14
CA GLU A 173 -6.24 22.43 -16.14
C GLU A 173 -7.46 21.49 -16.03
N ASN A 174 -7.77 20.75 -17.10
CA ASN A 174 -8.75 19.68 -17.09
C ASN A 174 -8.13 18.41 -16.49
N LYS A 175 -8.21 18.30 -15.16
CA LYS A 175 -7.96 17.06 -14.43
C LYS A 175 -8.85 15.96 -15.00
N ASP A 176 -8.22 15.01 -15.66
CA ASP A 176 -8.89 13.85 -16.23
C ASP A 176 -8.72 12.66 -15.29
N GLU A 177 -9.85 12.07 -14.88
CA GLU A 177 -9.88 10.89 -14.01
C GLU A 177 -9.20 9.68 -14.66
N GLN A 178 -9.09 9.65 -16.01
CA GLN A 178 -8.32 8.62 -16.70
C GLN A 178 -6.82 8.70 -16.35
N HIS A 179 -6.26 9.91 -16.21
CA HIS A 179 -4.85 10.06 -15.82
C HIS A 179 -4.61 9.58 -14.38
N LYS A 180 -5.57 9.86 -13.48
CA LYS A 180 -5.53 9.32 -12.11
C LYS A 180 -5.51 7.80 -12.12
N LEU A 181 -6.38 7.20 -12.94
CA LEU A 181 -6.49 5.75 -13.08
C LEU A 181 -5.19 5.14 -13.59
N VAL A 182 -4.52 5.78 -14.55
CA VAL A 182 -3.20 5.34 -15.05
C VAL A 182 -2.16 5.33 -13.93
N LEU A 183 -2.03 6.41 -13.15
CA LEU A 183 -1.08 6.48 -12.04
C LEU A 183 -1.34 5.41 -10.97
N ARG A 184 -2.61 5.24 -10.60
CA ARG A 184 -3.05 4.20 -9.65
C ARG A 184 -2.76 2.80 -10.16
N SER A 185 -3.00 2.57 -11.45
CA SER A 185 -2.76 1.28 -12.10
C SER A 185 -1.28 0.94 -12.15
N GLN A 186 -0.41 1.90 -12.48
CA GLN A 186 1.04 1.68 -12.48
C GLN A 186 1.57 1.33 -11.08
N PHE A 187 1.10 2.02 -10.02
CA PHE A 187 1.47 1.63 -8.66
C PHE A 187 0.97 0.24 -8.29
N ALA A 188 -0.27 -0.11 -8.66
CA ALA A 188 -0.81 -1.46 -8.46
C ALA A 188 -0.02 -2.52 -9.24
N ASP A 189 0.45 -2.21 -10.45
CA ASP A 189 1.29 -3.10 -11.26
C ASP A 189 2.66 -3.33 -10.62
N MET A 190 3.28 -2.29 -10.05
CA MET A 190 4.52 -2.44 -9.28
C MET A 190 4.31 -3.40 -8.11
N LEU A 191 3.22 -3.22 -7.35
CA LEU A 191 2.87 -4.10 -6.24
C LEU A 191 2.63 -5.54 -6.73
N ASP A 192 1.80 -5.76 -7.75
CA ASP A 192 1.46 -7.10 -8.23
C ASP A 192 2.65 -7.83 -8.87
N LYS A 193 3.55 -7.12 -9.55
CA LYS A 193 4.68 -7.74 -10.24
C LYS A 193 5.84 -8.05 -9.31
N HIS A 194 6.10 -7.19 -8.33
CA HIS A 194 7.34 -7.25 -7.54
C HIS A 194 7.11 -7.60 -6.06
N ILE A 195 5.94 -7.28 -5.51
CA ILE A 195 5.62 -7.50 -4.09
C ILE A 195 4.66 -8.67 -3.89
N GLY A 196 3.60 -8.74 -4.69
CA GLY A 196 2.55 -9.75 -4.64
C GLY A 196 3.08 -11.20 -4.66
N PRO A 197 4.03 -11.58 -5.53
CA PRO A 197 4.57 -12.94 -5.58
C PRO A 197 5.35 -13.32 -4.33
N LEU A 198 5.98 -12.35 -3.65
CA LEU A 198 6.73 -12.58 -2.40
C LEU A 198 5.78 -12.83 -1.23
N TRP A 199 4.63 -12.17 -1.27
CA TRP A 199 3.64 -12.18 -0.21
C TRP A 199 2.68 -13.36 -0.33
N GLY A 200 2.29 -13.72 -1.56
CA GLY A 200 1.44 -14.87 -1.82
C GLY A 200 0.06 -14.81 -1.13
N ASP A 201 -0.37 -13.64 -0.67
CA ASP A 201 -1.68 -13.44 -0.02
C ASP A 201 -2.75 -13.15 -1.08
N PRO A 202 -3.75 -14.03 -1.26
CA PRO A 202 -4.83 -13.79 -2.21
C PRO A 202 -5.59 -12.49 -1.92
N GLU A 203 -5.71 -12.08 -0.65
CA GLU A 203 -6.40 -10.84 -0.29
C GLU A 203 -5.63 -9.60 -0.74
N PHE A 204 -4.30 -9.70 -0.90
CA PHE A 204 -3.49 -8.62 -1.47
C PHE A 204 -3.79 -8.45 -2.97
N SER A 205 -3.99 -9.56 -3.70
CA SER A 205 -4.40 -9.50 -5.12
C SER A 205 -5.79 -8.87 -5.29
N GLU A 206 -6.73 -9.09 -4.36
CA GLU A 206 -8.02 -8.37 -4.42
C GLU A 206 -7.86 -6.86 -4.19
N LEU A 207 -6.92 -6.45 -3.33
CA LEU A 207 -6.62 -5.03 -3.12
C LEU A 207 -6.07 -4.39 -4.40
N THR A 208 -5.08 -4.98 -5.05
CA THR A 208 -4.47 -4.41 -6.25
C THR A 208 -5.45 -4.38 -7.42
N LYS A 209 -6.37 -5.33 -7.53
CA LYS A 209 -7.51 -5.24 -8.47
C LYS A 209 -8.38 -4.02 -8.16
N MET A 210 -8.71 -3.79 -6.89
CA MET A 210 -9.52 -2.65 -6.45
C MET A 210 -8.82 -1.31 -6.71
N MET A 211 -7.48 -1.25 -6.60
CA MET A 211 -6.70 -0.05 -6.92
C MET A 211 -6.81 0.38 -8.38
N ARG A 212 -7.14 -0.54 -9.29
CA ARG A 212 -7.37 -0.30 -10.72
C ARG A 212 -8.83 -0.01 -11.06
N ASP A 213 -9.69 0.12 -10.05
CA ASP A 213 -11.09 0.47 -10.25
C ASP A 213 -11.26 2.00 -10.23
N GLN A 214 -11.83 2.56 -11.29
CA GLN A 214 -12.06 4.00 -11.42
C GLN A 214 -13.00 4.56 -10.33
N HIS A 215 -13.85 3.71 -9.75
CA HIS A 215 -14.80 4.10 -8.71
C HIS A 215 -14.24 3.91 -7.30
N ALA A 216 -13.05 3.32 -7.14
CA ALA A 216 -12.47 3.12 -5.83
C ALA A 216 -11.96 4.45 -5.24
N SER A 217 -12.57 4.88 -4.14
CA SER A 217 -12.06 6.03 -3.37
C SER A 217 -10.80 5.66 -2.58
N THR A 218 -9.98 6.66 -2.24
CA THR A 218 -8.83 6.50 -1.35
C THR A 218 -9.23 5.86 -0.02
N LYS A 219 -10.37 6.29 0.54
CA LYS A 219 -10.93 5.73 1.78
C LYS A 219 -11.24 4.24 1.64
N ALA A 220 -11.77 3.82 0.48
CA ALA A 220 -12.09 2.43 0.22
C ALA A 220 -10.81 1.58 0.08
N ILE A 221 -9.78 2.06 -0.61
CA ILE A 221 -8.49 1.36 -0.72
C ILE A 221 -7.81 1.22 0.65
N LEU A 222 -7.72 2.30 1.43
CA LEU A 222 -7.08 2.28 2.75
C LEU A 222 -7.88 1.50 3.80
N GLY A 223 -9.18 1.33 3.59
CA GLY A 223 -10.07 0.53 4.42
C GLY A 223 -10.16 -0.94 4.03
N HIS A 224 -9.43 -1.40 3.00
CA HIS A 224 -9.50 -2.78 2.53
C HIS A 224 -9.08 -3.78 3.62
N PRO A 225 -9.76 -4.94 3.76
CA PRO A 225 -9.53 -5.87 4.88
C PRO A 225 -8.09 -6.39 5.03
N VAL A 226 -7.30 -6.42 3.95
CA VAL A 226 -5.89 -6.84 3.99
C VAL A 226 -5.00 -5.83 4.75
N LEU A 227 -5.40 -4.55 4.80
CA LEU A 227 -4.69 -3.50 5.54
C LEU A 227 -5.19 -3.37 6.98
N SER A 228 -6.32 -3.98 7.31
CA SER A 228 -6.95 -3.92 8.63
C SER A 228 -6.27 -4.81 9.66
N SER A 229 -6.43 -4.46 10.93
CA SER A 229 -6.14 -5.33 12.06
C SER A 229 -7.15 -6.48 12.15
N THR A 230 -6.79 -7.55 12.86
CA THR A 230 -7.68 -8.70 13.08
C THR A 230 -8.96 -8.33 13.85
N SER A 231 -8.92 -7.27 14.66
CA SER A 231 -10.10 -6.76 15.37
C SER A 231 -11.05 -6.00 14.44
N GLU A 232 -10.50 -5.17 13.56
CA GLU A 232 -11.30 -4.46 12.54
C GLU A 232 -11.93 -5.44 11.55
N ARG A 233 -11.20 -6.48 11.11
CA ARG A 233 -11.76 -7.53 10.25
C ARG A 233 -12.92 -8.28 10.89
N GLN A 234 -12.81 -8.60 12.19
CA GLN A 234 -13.93 -9.19 12.94
C GLN A 234 -15.15 -8.27 12.98
N ILE A 235 -14.97 -6.95 13.12
CA ILE A 235 -16.06 -5.97 13.01
C ILE A 235 -16.67 -5.99 11.61
N MET A 236 -15.85 -6.06 10.56
CA MET A 236 -16.32 -6.14 9.18
C MET A 236 -17.19 -7.39 8.94
N TYR A 237 -16.79 -8.57 9.44
CA TYR A 237 -17.63 -9.78 9.35
C TYR A 237 -19.01 -9.60 9.98
N ARG A 238 -19.08 -8.88 11.12
CA ARG A 238 -20.36 -8.57 11.78
C ARG A 238 -21.23 -7.68 10.91
N ASN A 239 -20.64 -6.67 10.29
CA ASN A 239 -21.34 -5.73 9.41
C ASN A 239 -21.76 -6.40 8.08
N ALA A 240 -20.97 -7.34 7.58
CA ALA A 240 -21.22 -7.99 6.29
C ALA A 240 -22.52 -8.80 6.28
N ASP A 241 -22.81 -9.55 7.34
CA ASP A 241 -24.09 -10.27 7.46
C ASP A 241 -25.28 -9.31 7.59
N SER A 242 -25.12 -8.16 8.27
CA SER A 242 -26.17 -7.12 8.32
C SER A 242 -26.50 -6.56 6.93
N SER A 243 -25.49 -6.47 6.04
CA SER A 243 -25.71 -5.97 4.67
C SER A 243 -26.60 -6.88 3.82
N MET A 244 -26.71 -8.17 4.17
CA MET A 244 -27.62 -9.11 3.50
C MET A 244 -29.10 -8.84 3.80
N ALA A 245 -29.41 -8.03 4.82
CA ALA A 245 -30.78 -7.61 5.12
C ALA A 245 -31.29 -6.53 4.16
N ILE A 246 -30.43 -5.92 3.34
CA ILE A 246 -30.79 -4.91 2.35
C ILE A 246 -31.10 -5.61 1.02
N SER A 247 -32.36 -5.53 0.57
CA SER A 247 -32.93 -6.37 -0.49
C SER A 247 -32.27 -6.26 -1.89
N GLY A 248 -31.42 -5.24 -2.14
CA GLY A 248 -30.60 -5.14 -3.35
C GLY A 248 -29.19 -5.76 -3.22
N HIS A 249 -28.56 -5.63 -2.04
CA HIS A 249 -27.18 -6.07 -1.83
C HIS A 249 -27.05 -7.59 -1.87
N ALA A 250 -28.04 -8.31 -1.32
CA ALA A 250 -28.01 -9.77 -1.29
C ALA A 250 -27.95 -10.39 -2.71
N LYS A 251 -28.66 -9.81 -3.69
CA LYS A 251 -28.64 -10.28 -5.08
C LYS A 251 -27.28 -10.05 -5.74
N VAL A 252 -26.71 -8.85 -5.56
CA VAL A 252 -25.39 -8.50 -6.11
C VAL A 252 -24.29 -9.35 -5.48
N LEU A 253 -24.31 -9.51 -4.16
CA LEU A 253 -23.34 -10.33 -3.44
C LEU A 253 -23.38 -11.80 -3.88
N LYS A 254 -24.57 -12.39 -4.06
CA LYS A 254 -24.72 -13.76 -4.58
C LYS A 254 -24.17 -13.94 -5.99
N LYS A 255 -24.22 -12.89 -6.83
CA LYS A 255 -23.71 -12.93 -8.21
C LYS A 255 -22.20 -12.71 -8.28
N ARG A 256 -21.64 -11.86 -7.42
CA ARG A 256 -20.26 -11.35 -7.56
C ARG A 256 -19.26 -11.92 -6.56
N VAL A 257 -19.70 -12.41 -5.40
CA VAL A 257 -18.81 -13.03 -4.42
C VAL A 257 -18.66 -14.51 -4.75
N ILE A 258 -17.42 -14.91 -4.99
CA ILE A 258 -17.01 -16.27 -5.27
C ILE A 258 -16.61 -16.93 -3.95
N ILE A 259 -17.21 -18.08 -3.67
CA ILE A 259 -16.96 -18.85 -2.46
C ILE A 259 -16.42 -20.23 -2.84
N SER A 260 -15.58 -20.81 -1.98
CA SER A 260 -15.14 -22.19 -2.17
C SER A 260 -16.32 -23.15 -1.99
N ALA A 261 -16.56 -24.03 -2.96
CA ALA A 261 -17.65 -25.02 -2.90
C ALA A 261 -17.57 -25.94 -1.66
N GLY A 262 -16.36 -26.11 -1.08
CA GLY A 262 -16.12 -26.94 0.11
C GLY A 262 -16.05 -26.18 1.43
N TRP A 263 -16.36 -24.87 1.48
CA TRP A 263 -16.07 -24.04 2.66
C TRP A 263 -16.72 -24.57 3.95
N VAL A 264 -17.95 -25.11 3.86
CA VAL A 264 -18.66 -25.70 5.01
C VAL A 264 -17.86 -26.88 5.60
N GLN A 265 -17.36 -27.77 4.74
CA GLN A 265 -16.58 -28.91 5.18
C GLN A 265 -15.22 -28.50 5.73
N ASN A 266 -14.58 -27.51 5.10
CA ASN A 266 -13.32 -26.93 5.57
C ASN A 266 -13.49 -26.33 6.98
N ALA A 267 -14.57 -25.58 7.21
CA ALA A 267 -14.87 -25.00 8.52
C ALA A 267 -15.12 -26.05 9.60
N LYS A 268 -15.83 -27.14 9.28
CA LYS A 268 -16.03 -28.27 10.21
C LYS A 268 -14.73 -28.97 10.58
N ASN A 269 -13.79 -29.07 9.64
CA ASN A 269 -12.54 -29.79 9.83
C ASN A 269 -11.42 -28.93 10.43
N ALA A 270 -11.51 -27.60 10.32
CA ALA A 270 -10.43 -26.69 10.70
C ALA A 270 -10.18 -26.59 12.21
N ASP A 271 -11.26 -26.52 13.02
CA ASP A 271 -11.16 -26.33 14.47
C ASP A 271 -12.42 -26.83 15.18
N LYS A 272 -12.28 -27.46 16.34
CA LYS A 272 -13.42 -28.02 17.10
C LYS A 272 -14.44 -26.96 17.50
N ALA A 273 -14.00 -25.73 17.79
CA ALA A 273 -14.91 -24.64 18.13
C ALA A 273 -15.69 -24.18 16.90
N LEU A 274 -15.07 -24.16 15.71
CA LEU A 274 -15.76 -23.90 14.44
C LEU A 274 -16.79 -25.00 14.13
N ALA A 275 -16.41 -26.27 14.29
CA ALA A 275 -17.31 -27.40 14.10
C ALA A 275 -18.56 -27.31 14.98
N ASN A 276 -18.41 -26.77 16.20
CA ASN A 276 -19.51 -26.64 17.15
C ASN A 276 -20.64 -25.70 16.67
N PHE A 277 -20.32 -24.69 15.85
CA PHE A 277 -21.34 -23.80 15.26
C PHE A 277 -22.33 -24.54 14.36
N PHE A 278 -21.93 -25.64 13.75
CA PHE A 278 -22.80 -26.45 12.87
C PHE A 278 -23.72 -27.41 13.63
N LYS A 279 -23.52 -27.60 14.94
CA LYS A 279 -24.39 -28.49 15.74
C LYS A 279 -25.74 -27.86 16.06
N ASN A 280 -25.78 -26.53 16.19
CA ASN A 280 -26.95 -25.78 16.64
C ASN A 280 -27.65 -24.99 15.52
N GLY A 281 -27.27 -25.21 14.25
CA GLY A 281 -27.86 -24.48 13.13
C GLY A 281 -27.40 -24.96 11.76
N TYR A 282 -28.13 -24.51 10.74
CA TYR A 282 -27.82 -24.78 9.33
C TYR A 282 -27.25 -23.52 8.67
N TYR A 283 -26.11 -23.68 7.98
CA TYR A 283 -25.52 -22.66 7.12
C TYR A 283 -25.63 -23.12 5.67
N THR A 284 -26.22 -22.28 4.82
CA THR A 284 -26.27 -22.53 3.38
C THR A 284 -24.86 -22.52 2.80
N ALA A 285 -24.58 -23.33 1.78
CA ALA A 285 -23.26 -23.36 1.17
C ALA A 285 -22.94 -22.11 0.32
N ASP A 286 -23.85 -21.14 0.22
CA ASP A 286 -23.72 -19.89 -0.53
C ASP A 286 -23.03 -18.75 0.27
N VAL A 287 -22.87 -17.58 -0.34
CA VAL A 287 -22.28 -16.39 0.31
C VAL A 287 -23.10 -15.95 1.54
N THR A 288 -24.41 -16.14 1.53
CA THR A 288 -25.28 -15.81 2.66
C THR A 288 -24.89 -16.61 3.90
N GLY A 289 -24.70 -17.92 3.73
CA GLY A 289 -24.29 -18.80 4.83
C GLY A 289 -22.86 -18.51 5.28
N ALA A 290 -21.96 -18.20 4.35
CA ALA A 290 -20.57 -17.84 4.65
C ALA A 290 -20.47 -16.55 5.49
N LEU A 291 -21.18 -15.47 5.11
CA LEU A 291 -21.18 -14.21 5.84
C LEU A 291 -21.83 -14.36 7.23
N ARG A 292 -22.96 -15.09 7.31
CA ARG A 292 -23.61 -15.41 8.59
C ARG A 292 -22.69 -16.22 9.51
N PHE A 293 -21.97 -17.20 8.96
CA PHE A 293 -20.98 -17.97 9.69
C PHE A 293 -19.86 -17.07 10.20
N GLY A 294 -19.29 -16.21 9.34
CA GLY A 294 -18.29 -15.22 9.72
C GLY A 294 -18.73 -14.32 10.87
N ARG A 295 -19.95 -13.78 10.82
CA ARG A 295 -20.54 -13.02 11.94
C ARG A 295 -20.57 -13.84 13.22
N LYS A 296 -21.17 -15.05 13.17
CA LYS A 296 -21.35 -15.88 14.36
C LYS A 296 -20.02 -16.26 15.01
N VAL A 297 -19.01 -16.63 14.20
CA VAL A 297 -17.65 -16.91 14.68
C VAL A 297 -17.03 -15.65 15.29
N SER A 298 -17.05 -14.51 14.60
CA SER A 298 -16.45 -13.27 15.12
C SER A 298 -17.08 -12.78 16.44
N CYS A 299 -18.35 -13.12 16.72
CA CYS A 299 -19.02 -12.76 17.97
C CYS A 299 -18.80 -13.78 19.08
N HIS A 300 -18.81 -15.09 18.76
CA HIS A 300 -18.99 -16.15 19.75
C HIS A 300 -17.89 -17.22 19.73
N TYR A 301 -16.77 -16.99 19.03
CA TYR A 301 -15.70 -17.99 18.94
C TYR A 301 -15.14 -18.36 20.31
N ALA A 302 -14.86 -17.37 21.16
CA ALA A 302 -14.30 -17.62 22.49
C ALA A 302 -15.23 -18.48 23.36
N GLU A 303 -16.53 -18.17 23.38
CA GLU A 303 -17.56 -18.94 24.10
C GLU A 303 -17.62 -20.39 23.59
N ASN A 304 -17.63 -20.58 22.27
CA ASN A 304 -17.64 -21.91 21.66
C ASN A 304 -16.34 -22.68 21.94
N TYR A 305 -15.20 -21.99 21.93
CA TYR A 305 -13.91 -22.60 22.25
C TYR A 305 -13.86 -23.10 23.69
N VAL A 306 -14.36 -22.31 24.65
CA VAL A 306 -14.44 -22.72 26.06
C VAL A 306 -15.37 -23.92 26.22
N ALA A 307 -16.52 -23.93 25.54
CA ALA A 307 -17.47 -25.04 25.60
C ALA A 307 -16.86 -26.37 25.15
N VAL A 308 -16.00 -26.36 24.12
CA VAL A 308 -15.34 -27.59 23.62
C VAL A 308 -13.96 -27.85 24.24
N ASN A 309 -13.35 -26.87 24.90
CA ASN A 309 -12.04 -26.97 25.57
C ASN A 309 -12.06 -26.32 26.97
N PRO A 310 -12.85 -26.84 27.94
CA PRO A 310 -13.07 -26.19 29.24
C PRO A 310 -11.79 -26.02 30.09
N LYS A 311 -10.78 -26.86 29.86
CA LYS A 311 -9.51 -26.84 30.60
C LYS A 311 -8.50 -25.77 30.12
N THR A 312 -8.76 -25.10 29.00
CA THR A 312 -7.83 -24.13 28.38
C THR A 312 -8.48 -22.79 28.07
N TRP A 313 -9.49 -22.40 28.85
CA TRP A 313 -10.32 -21.22 28.60
C TRP A 313 -9.54 -19.90 28.54
N ASN A 314 -8.43 -19.78 29.27
CA ASN A 314 -7.58 -18.59 29.33
C ASN A 314 -6.56 -18.48 28.18
N ARG A 315 -6.59 -19.38 27.19
CA ARG A 315 -5.56 -19.47 26.13
C ARG A 315 -6.02 -19.02 24.74
N VAL A 316 -7.22 -18.46 24.60
CA VAL A 316 -7.72 -18.03 23.28
C VAL A 316 -7.13 -16.67 22.91
N SER A 317 -6.27 -16.65 21.87
CA SER A 317 -5.75 -15.40 21.35
C SER A 317 -6.85 -14.62 20.60
N LYS A 318 -6.85 -13.29 20.73
CA LYS A 318 -7.90 -12.40 20.16
C LYS A 318 -8.02 -12.48 18.63
N ASP A 319 -6.95 -12.86 17.97
CA ASP A 319 -6.82 -12.99 16.52
C ASP A 319 -7.19 -14.40 15.98
N ARG A 320 -7.33 -15.40 16.86
CA ARG A 320 -7.59 -16.80 16.44
C ARG A 320 -8.85 -16.95 15.60
N ALA A 321 -9.92 -16.24 15.96
CA ALA A 321 -11.17 -16.28 15.22
C ALA A 321 -11.00 -15.78 13.77
N ASP A 322 -10.33 -14.63 13.59
CA ASP A 322 -10.09 -14.05 12.27
C ASP A 322 -9.14 -14.90 11.42
N ARG A 323 -8.08 -15.47 12.01
CA ARG A 323 -7.16 -16.37 11.29
C ARG A 323 -7.89 -17.58 10.71
N LEU A 324 -8.69 -18.23 11.55
CA LEU A 324 -9.49 -19.37 11.12
C LEU A 324 -10.49 -18.96 10.04
N LEU A 325 -11.14 -17.80 10.18
CA LEU A 325 -12.05 -17.28 9.15
C LEU A 325 -11.35 -16.99 7.82
N LYS A 326 -10.18 -16.35 7.83
CA LYS A 326 -9.38 -16.10 6.62
C LYS A 326 -9.01 -17.41 5.91
N HIS A 327 -8.75 -18.48 6.65
CA HIS A 327 -8.42 -19.78 6.09
C HIS A 327 -9.65 -20.52 5.51
N VAL A 328 -10.78 -20.54 6.23
CA VAL A 328 -11.96 -21.33 5.81
C VAL A 328 -12.89 -20.56 4.88
N LEU A 329 -12.84 -19.23 4.90
CA LEU A 329 -13.57 -18.31 4.02
C LEU A 329 -12.59 -17.37 3.28
N PRO A 330 -11.63 -17.90 2.49
CA PRO A 330 -10.65 -17.07 1.82
C PRO A 330 -11.35 -16.09 0.87
N LEU A 331 -10.87 -14.84 0.84
CA LEU A 331 -11.37 -13.73 0.00
C LEU A 331 -12.80 -13.25 0.24
N VAL A 332 -13.66 -14.00 0.94
CA VAL A 332 -15.08 -13.65 1.11
C VAL A 332 -15.25 -12.25 1.70
N LEU A 333 -14.46 -11.90 2.72
CA LEU A 333 -14.51 -10.58 3.36
C LEU A 333 -14.05 -9.47 2.40
N CYS A 334 -12.96 -9.69 1.65
CA CYS A 334 -12.43 -8.74 0.68
C CYS A 334 -13.39 -8.51 -0.49
N GLN A 335 -13.98 -9.57 -1.03
CA GLN A 335 -14.93 -9.47 -2.12
C GLN A 335 -16.24 -8.79 -1.69
N TRP A 336 -16.76 -9.12 -0.51
CA TRP A 336 -17.89 -8.38 0.09
C TRP A 336 -17.55 -6.88 0.23
N TYR A 337 -16.36 -6.58 0.75
CA TYR A 337 -15.92 -5.20 0.96
C TYR A 337 -15.83 -4.43 -0.36
N ARG A 338 -15.23 -5.04 -1.39
CA ARG A 338 -15.14 -4.45 -2.74
C ARG A 338 -16.51 -4.20 -3.34
N VAL A 339 -17.40 -5.20 -3.30
CA VAL A 339 -18.77 -5.04 -3.81
C VAL A 339 -19.51 -3.91 -3.09
N THR A 340 -19.33 -3.78 -1.78
CA THR A 340 -20.01 -2.76 -0.99
C THR A 340 -19.46 -1.34 -1.13
N ASN A 341 -18.15 -1.19 -1.38
CA ASN A 341 -17.51 0.12 -1.47
C ASN A 341 -17.29 0.60 -2.92
N CYS A 342 -17.43 -0.27 -3.92
CA CYS A 342 -17.41 0.08 -5.34
C CYS A 342 -18.81 -0.03 -5.99
N MET A 343 -19.89 -0.01 -5.19
CA MET A 343 -21.23 -0.45 -5.64
C MET A 343 -21.86 0.42 -6.75
N GLU A 344 -21.46 1.68 -6.90
CA GLU A 344 -21.88 2.57 -7.99
C GLU A 344 -21.46 2.05 -9.39
N SER A 345 -20.39 1.23 -9.46
CA SER A 345 -19.97 0.56 -10.70
C SER A 345 -20.89 -0.60 -11.11
N TYR A 346 -21.84 -1.02 -10.26
CA TYR A 346 -22.59 -2.27 -10.41
C TYR A 346 -24.10 -2.10 -10.56
N THR A 347 -24.63 -0.89 -10.31
CA THR A 347 -26.03 -0.55 -10.56
C THR A 347 -26.31 -0.32 -12.05
N SER A 348 -25.34 0.15 -12.84
CA SER A 348 -25.45 0.25 -14.31
C SER A 348 -25.70 -1.13 -14.96
N ASP A 349 -25.02 -2.18 -14.49
CA ASP A 349 -25.16 -3.55 -15.00
C ASP A 349 -26.50 -4.22 -14.66
N LEU A 350 -27.29 -3.64 -13.75
CA LEU A 350 -28.62 -4.14 -13.39
C LEU A 350 -29.74 -3.46 -14.18
N GLU A 351 -29.50 -2.27 -14.73
CA GLU A 351 -30.47 -1.53 -15.54
C GLU A 351 -30.49 -2.01 -17.00
N ASP A 352 -29.34 -2.41 -17.55
CA ASP A 352 -29.23 -2.95 -18.92
C ASP A 352 -29.87 -4.35 -19.12
N GLY A 353 -30.18 -5.05 -18.04
CA GLY A 353 -30.88 -6.34 -18.08
C GLY A 353 -32.41 -6.26 -18.14
N SER A 354 -32.96 -5.04 -18.17
CA SER A 354 -34.41 -4.78 -18.15
C SER A 354 -34.99 -4.28 -19.48
N GLY A 355 -34.18 -4.28 -20.55
CA GLY A 355 -34.62 -3.96 -21.91
C GLY A 355 -35.20 -5.17 -22.65
N THR A 356 -36.50 -5.07 -22.98
CA THR A 356 -37.30 -5.90 -23.92
C THR A 356 -37.61 -7.35 -23.52
N LYS A 357 -38.81 -7.55 -22.97
CA LYS A 357 -39.74 -8.59 -23.43
C LYS A 357 -40.92 -7.92 -24.12
#